data_AF-A0A914Q9F6-F1
#
_entry.id   AF-A0A914Q9F6-F1
#
_cell.length_a   1.000
_cell.length_b   1.000
_cell.length_c   1.000
_cell.angle_alpha   90.00
_cell.angle_beta   90.00
_cell.angle_gamma   90.00
#
_symmetry.space_group_name_H-M   'P 1'
#
loop_
_entity.id
_entity.type
_entity.pdbx_description
1 polymer ?
#
loop_
_entity_poly.entity_id
_entity_poly.type
_entity_poly.pdbx_seq_one_letter_code
_entity_poly.pdbx_strand_id
1 'polypeptide(L)'
;MSLTLFNHQKPNANEILEQKITDLKEPEFLLENSENELSLSPIAFVARFLRLIPRKLLILIEHFSTYKNSVFSIVAYCIPSGIGKYMKVNAEVFRNEYLKLDDMDKQVFENISYYNNMLITLFNGVTPARLKHCSRFYAAMMILRLFQDKMKDVQCAEMFDVQKEVLRDICKNVCLELKRLKKAAAYLQEMAALRKPVSDLLGFLEKYSKDF
;
A
#
# COMPACT_ATOMS: atom_id res chain seq x y z
N MET A 1 -37.32 3.39 39.84
CA MET A 1 -36.13 3.53 38.96
C MET A 1 -36.62 3.68 37.54
N SER A 2 -36.48 4.87 36.95
CA SER A 2 -36.90 5.15 35.57
C SER A 2 -35.78 4.75 34.61
N LEU A 3 -36.05 3.80 33.72
CA LEU A 3 -35.19 3.47 32.59
C LEU A 3 -35.35 4.57 31.54
N THR A 4 -34.38 5.47 31.47
CA THR A 4 -34.28 6.44 30.38
C THR A 4 -33.91 5.68 29.10
N LEU A 5 -34.90 5.48 28.23
CA LEU A 5 -34.69 5.05 26.85
C LEU A 5 -33.85 6.12 26.15
N PHE A 6 -32.60 5.80 25.82
CA PHE A 6 -31.82 6.59 24.88
C PHE A 6 -32.52 6.57 23.53
N ASN A 7 -33.25 7.64 23.22
CA ASN A 7 -33.72 7.94 21.88
C ASN A 7 -32.50 8.20 20.99
N HIS A 8 -31.96 7.16 20.36
CA HIS A 8 -31.10 7.34 19.20
C HIS A 8 -31.98 7.71 18.01
N GLN A 9 -32.30 9.00 17.89
CA GLN A 9 -32.77 9.54 16.62
C GLN A 9 -31.66 9.30 15.58
N LYS A 10 -32.00 8.60 14.50
CA LYS A 10 -31.08 8.47 13.36
C LYS A 10 -30.85 9.87 12.78
N PRO A 11 -29.60 10.30 12.58
CA PRO A 11 -29.33 11.61 12.01
C PRO A 11 -29.99 11.72 10.63
N ASN A 12 -30.56 12.89 10.35
CA ASN A 12 -31.21 13.14 9.08
C ASN A 12 -30.16 13.29 7.95
N ALA A 13 -30.56 13.17 6.68
CA ALA A 13 -29.62 13.16 5.56
C ALA A 13 -28.76 14.44 5.45
N ASN A 14 -29.29 15.59 5.86
CA ASN A 14 -28.57 16.87 5.88
C ASN A 14 -27.52 16.90 6.98
N GLU A 15 -27.83 16.39 8.18
CA GLU A 15 -26.86 16.28 9.28
C GLU A 15 -25.68 15.36 8.91
N ILE A 16 -25.95 14.27 8.19
CA ILE A 16 -24.91 13.36 7.68
C ILE A 16 -24.05 14.07 6.61
N LEU A 17 -24.67 14.89 5.75
CA LEU A 17 -23.96 15.62 4.70
C LEU A 17 -23.06 16.71 5.30
N GLU A 18 -23.57 17.49 6.25
CA GLU A 18 -22.82 18.52 6.97
C GLU A 18 -21.63 17.91 7.73
N GLN A 19 -21.85 16.80 8.43
CA GLN A 19 -20.75 16.09 9.10
C GLN A 19 -19.67 15.65 8.11
N LYS A 20 -20.05 15.10 6.95
CA LYS A 20 -19.08 14.71 5.92
C LYS A 20 -18.33 15.89 5.31
N ILE A 21 -18.97 17.04 5.17
CA ILE A 21 -18.30 18.26 4.69
C ILE A 21 -17.26 18.70 5.73
N THR A 22 -17.61 18.71 7.01
CA THR A 22 -16.69 19.02 8.11
C THR A 22 -15.51 18.06 8.15
N ASP A 23 -15.76 16.74 8.04
CA ASP A 23 -14.72 15.71 8.02
C ASP A 23 -13.74 15.86 6.84
N LEU A 24 -14.14 16.56 5.77
CA LEU A 24 -13.32 16.86 4.60
C LEU A 24 -12.64 18.23 4.66
N LYS A 25 -13.07 19.13 5.55
CA LYS A 25 -12.40 20.42 5.79
C LYS A 25 -11.17 20.27 6.70
N GLU A 26 -11.26 19.46 7.77
CA GLU A 26 -10.14 19.30 8.73
C GLU A 26 -8.85 18.67 8.18
N PRO A 27 -8.88 17.86 7.11
CA PRO A 27 -7.68 17.45 6.37
C PRO A 27 -7.46 18.26 5.08
N GLU A 28 -8.08 19.43 4.96
CA GLU A 28 -7.99 20.36 3.83
C GLU A 28 -8.36 19.72 2.48
N PHE A 29 -9.27 18.74 2.43
CA PHE A 29 -9.75 18.20 1.15
C PHE A 29 -10.73 19.15 0.46
N LEU A 30 -11.50 19.90 1.24
CA LEU A 30 -12.35 20.98 0.79
C LEU A 30 -11.80 22.31 1.30
N LEU A 31 -11.68 23.28 0.39
CA LEU A 31 -11.35 24.66 0.71
C LEU A 31 -12.64 25.48 0.59
N GLU A 32 -12.92 26.28 1.61
CA GLU A 32 -14.05 27.20 1.63
C GLU A 32 -13.51 28.63 1.45
N ASN A 33 -14.06 29.36 0.48
CA ASN A 33 -13.71 30.76 0.27
C ASN A 33 -14.57 31.68 1.18
N SER A 34 -14.30 32.99 1.12
CA SER A 34 -15.05 34.00 1.88
C SER A 34 -16.54 34.11 1.53
N GLU A 35 -16.97 33.46 0.44
CA GLU A 35 -18.35 33.45 -0.05
C GLU A 35 -19.07 32.11 0.26
N ASN A 36 -18.48 31.25 1.11
CA ASN A 36 -18.95 29.89 1.43
C ASN A 36 -19.01 28.94 0.22
N GLU A 37 -18.28 29.23 -0.86
CA GLU A 37 -18.14 28.27 -1.96
C GLU A 37 -17.06 27.24 -1.65
N LEU A 38 -17.39 25.97 -1.89
CA LEU A 38 -16.50 24.84 -1.68
C LEU A 38 -15.73 24.50 -2.96
N SER A 39 -14.42 24.37 -2.85
CA SER A 39 -13.54 23.91 -3.92
C SER A 39 -12.68 22.73 -3.47
N LEU A 40 -12.22 21.92 -4.43
CA LEU A 40 -11.31 20.80 -4.15
C LEU A 40 -9.88 21.32 -4.00
N SER A 41 -9.21 20.91 -2.93
CA SER A 41 -7.80 21.18 -2.74
C SER A 41 -6.89 20.27 -3.59
N PRO A 42 -5.58 20.59 -3.70
CA PRO A 42 -4.60 19.69 -4.32
C PRO A 42 -4.58 18.28 -3.73
N ILE A 43 -4.74 18.13 -2.41
CA ILE A 43 -4.78 16.81 -1.75
C ILE A 43 -6.03 16.01 -2.15
N ALA A 44 -7.17 16.67 -2.36
CA ALA A 44 -8.37 16.02 -2.87
C ALA A 44 -8.23 15.57 -4.33
N PHE A 45 -7.56 16.37 -5.16
CA PHE A 45 -7.21 15.95 -6.53
C PHE A 45 -6.30 14.71 -6.53
N VAL A 46 -5.31 14.66 -5.63
CA VAL A 46 -4.42 13.50 -5.48
C VAL A 46 -5.21 12.26 -5.05
N ALA A 47 -6.14 12.38 -4.11
CA ALA A 47 -6.99 11.27 -3.68
C ALA A 47 -7.82 10.70 -4.83
N ARG A 48 -8.44 11.59 -5.62
CA ARG A 48 -9.17 11.20 -6.82
C ARG A 48 -8.28 10.53 -7.85
N PHE A 49 -7.08 11.07 -8.08
CA PHE A 49 -6.12 10.54 -9.04
C PHE A 49 -5.63 9.12 -8.66
N LEU A 50 -5.37 8.90 -7.36
CA LEU A 50 -4.99 7.60 -6.81
C LEU A 50 -6.20 6.68 -6.56
N ARG A 51 -7.43 7.14 -6.83
CA ARG A 51 -8.69 6.41 -6.57
C ARG A 51 -8.83 5.98 -5.10
N LEU A 52 -8.34 6.83 -4.20
CA LEU A 52 -8.41 6.62 -2.77
C LEU A 52 -9.53 7.46 -2.18
N ILE A 53 -10.22 6.89 -1.20
CA ILE A 53 -11.03 7.70 -0.28
C ILE A 53 -10.09 8.57 0.59
N PRO A 54 -10.51 9.76 1.02
CA PRO A 54 -9.69 10.71 1.77
C PRO A 54 -8.92 10.09 2.94
N ARG A 55 -9.61 9.32 3.79
CA ARG A 55 -8.98 8.61 4.92
C ARG A 55 -7.85 7.66 4.50
N LYS A 56 -7.98 6.97 3.36
CA LYS A 56 -6.91 6.09 2.85
C LYS A 56 -5.72 6.89 2.33
N LEU A 57 -5.93 8.08 1.76
CA LEU A 57 -4.84 8.95 1.35
C LEU A 57 -4.06 9.48 2.55
N LEU A 58 -4.75 9.90 3.62
CA LEU A 58 -4.07 10.38 4.84
C LEU A 58 -3.20 9.29 5.46
N ILE A 59 -3.73 8.06 5.58
CA ILE A 59 -2.96 6.90 6.04
C ILE A 59 -1.75 6.67 5.13
N LEU A 60 -1.92 6.79 3.81
CA LEU A 60 -0.83 6.63 2.85
C LEU A 60 0.26 7.69 3.03
N ILE A 61 -0.14 8.95 3.24
CA ILE A 61 0.77 10.07 3.45
C ILE A 61 1.55 9.87 4.75
N GLU A 62 0.87 9.57 5.85
CA GLU A 62 1.49 9.28 7.14
C GLU A 62 2.45 8.10 7.02
N HIS A 63 2.01 7.04 6.35
CA HIS A 63 2.80 5.84 6.12
C HIS A 63 4.08 6.16 5.33
N PHE A 64 3.97 6.86 4.20
CA PHE A 64 5.15 7.26 3.42
C PHE A 64 5.99 8.34 4.09
N SER A 65 5.43 9.16 4.99
CA SER A 65 6.23 10.09 5.79
C SER A 65 7.10 9.35 6.81
N THR A 66 6.55 8.30 7.42
CA THR A 66 7.22 7.46 8.42
C THR A 66 8.28 6.57 7.77
N TYR A 67 7.97 6.01 6.60
CA TYR A 67 8.82 5.01 5.92
C TYR A 67 9.35 5.49 4.57
N LYS A 68 9.64 6.79 4.44
CA LYS A 68 10.00 7.46 3.18
C LYS A 68 11.14 6.83 2.37
N ASN A 69 11.98 6.03 3.02
CA ASN A 69 13.13 5.34 2.42
C ASN A 69 12.92 3.84 2.21
N SER A 70 11.80 3.27 2.69
CA SER A 70 11.53 1.84 2.53
C SER A 70 10.97 1.57 1.14
N VAL A 71 11.79 0.94 0.29
CA VAL A 71 11.34 0.42 -1.01
C VAL A 71 10.27 -0.65 -0.80
N PHE A 72 10.40 -1.45 0.26
CA PHE A 72 9.40 -2.47 0.63
C PHE A 72 8.01 -1.89 0.83
N SER A 73 7.89 -0.81 1.61
CA SER A 73 6.62 -0.10 1.86
C SER A 73 5.94 0.32 0.55
N ILE A 74 6.72 0.96 -0.34
CA ILE A 74 6.24 1.47 -1.62
C ILE A 74 5.75 0.31 -2.50
N VAL A 75 6.55 -0.75 -2.61
CA VAL A 75 6.22 -1.94 -3.40
C VAL A 75 4.96 -2.62 -2.84
N ALA A 76 4.91 -2.86 -1.52
CA ALA A 76 3.78 -3.51 -0.87
C ALA A 76 2.47 -2.75 -1.12
N TYR A 77 2.50 -1.42 -1.08
CA TYR A 77 1.35 -0.59 -1.42
C TYR A 77 0.90 -0.78 -2.88
N CYS A 78 1.86 -0.83 -3.82
CA CYS A 78 1.58 -0.98 -5.25
C CYS A 78 1.03 -2.36 -5.63
N ILE A 79 1.12 -3.36 -4.75
CA ILE A 79 0.64 -4.72 -5.02
C ILE A 79 -0.88 -4.80 -4.76
N PRO A 80 -1.67 -5.25 -5.76
CA PRO A 80 -3.12 -5.31 -5.67
C PRO A 80 -3.64 -6.10 -4.46
N SER A 81 -4.70 -5.59 -3.83
CA SER A 81 -5.49 -6.36 -2.85
C SER A 81 -6.14 -7.56 -3.55
N GLY A 82 -5.70 -8.78 -3.21
CA GLY A 82 -6.25 -10.01 -3.78
C GLY A 82 -5.26 -10.81 -4.65
N ILE A 83 -3.99 -10.42 -4.69
CA ILE A 83 -2.95 -11.17 -5.43
C ILE A 83 -2.85 -12.65 -5.01
N GLY A 84 -3.21 -12.98 -3.75
CA GLY A 84 -3.29 -14.37 -3.26
C GLY A 84 -4.33 -15.27 -3.94
N LYS A 85 -5.04 -14.81 -4.97
CA LYS A 85 -5.80 -15.68 -5.89
C LYS A 85 -4.93 -16.28 -6.99
N TYR A 86 -3.81 -15.63 -7.30
CA TYR A 86 -2.93 -15.95 -8.43
C TYR A 86 -1.60 -16.54 -7.98
N MET A 87 -1.34 -16.57 -6.67
CA MET A 87 -0.13 -17.14 -6.10
C MET A 87 -0.42 -17.83 -4.77
N LYS A 88 0.32 -18.90 -4.50
CA LYS A 88 0.37 -19.56 -3.20
C LYS A 88 1.59 -19.03 -2.44
N VAL A 89 1.42 -18.74 -1.16
CA VAL A 89 2.55 -18.35 -0.32
C VAL A 89 3.23 -19.61 0.21
N ASN A 90 4.49 -19.82 -0.16
CA ASN A 90 5.33 -20.82 0.49
C ASN A 90 5.82 -20.26 1.82
N ALA A 91 5.41 -20.89 2.93
CA ALA A 91 5.69 -20.40 4.28
C ALA A 91 7.19 -20.44 4.62
N GLU A 92 7.92 -21.45 4.16
CA GLU A 92 9.36 -21.59 4.41
C GLU A 92 10.14 -20.50 3.66
N VAL A 93 9.85 -20.34 2.37
CA VAL A 93 10.45 -19.26 1.57
C VAL A 93 10.12 -17.91 2.20
N PHE A 94 8.86 -17.66 2.54
CA PHE A 94 8.45 -16.40 3.13
C PHE A 94 9.18 -16.09 4.45
N ARG A 95 9.36 -17.10 5.31
CA ARG A 95 10.12 -16.96 6.56
C ARG A 95 11.59 -16.65 6.30
N ASN A 96 12.24 -17.39 5.40
CA ASN A 96 13.65 -17.18 5.07
C ASN A 96 13.88 -15.78 4.47
N GLU A 97 12.96 -15.31 3.64
CA GLU A 97 13.01 -13.99 3.03
C GLU A 97 12.74 -12.87 4.03
N TYR A 98 11.81 -13.07 4.97
CA TYR A 98 11.56 -12.15 6.07
C TYR A 98 12.81 -11.89 6.93
N LEU A 99 13.55 -12.95 7.28
CA LEU A 99 14.73 -12.82 8.14
C LEU A 99 15.84 -11.98 7.51
N LYS A 100 15.88 -11.94 6.17
CA LYS A 100 16.85 -11.16 5.38
C LYS A 100 16.45 -9.69 5.18
N LEU A 101 15.23 -9.29 5.54
CA LEU A 101 14.84 -7.88 5.50
C LEU A 101 15.67 -7.08 6.52
N ASP A 102 15.98 -5.83 6.18
CA ASP A 102 16.56 -4.90 7.14
C ASP A 102 15.53 -4.51 8.22
N ASP A 103 16.00 -3.86 9.29
CA ASP A 103 15.15 -3.51 10.42
C ASP A 103 14.03 -2.52 10.04
N MET A 104 14.26 -1.65 9.06
CA MET A 104 13.24 -0.70 8.59
C MET A 104 12.11 -1.44 7.87
N ASP A 105 12.46 -2.33 6.94
CA ASP A 105 11.50 -3.12 6.18
C ASP A 105 10.77 -4.15 7.07
N LYS A 106 11.43 -4.66 8.12
CA LYS A 106 10.78 -5.46 9.17
C LYS A 106 9.76 -4.64 9.95
N GLN A 107 10.10 -3.42 10.39
CA GLN A 107 9.15 -2.54 11.08
C GLN A 107 7.97 -2.15 10.19
N VAL A 108 8.23 -1.90 8.90
CA VAL A 108 7.18 -1.67 7.90
C VAL A 108 6.26 -2.88 7.81
N PHE A 109 6.82 -4.08 7.70
CA PHE A 109 6.04 -5.31 7.69
C PHE A 109 5.20 -5.45 8.96
N GLU A 110 5.78 -5.25 10.13
CA GLU A 110 5.15 -5.36 11.45
C GLU A 110 4.03 -4.33 11.65
N ASN A 111 4.20 -3.09 11.16
CA ASN A 111 3.24 -2.00 11.37
C ASN A 111 2.17 -1.89 10.27
N ILE A 112 2.46 -2.25 9.01
CA ILE A 112 1.42 -2.35 7.96
C ILE A 112 0.57 -3.60 8.17
N SER A 113 1.18 -4.67 8.62
CA SER A 113 0.45 -5.86 9.00
C SER A 113 -0.31 -5.54 10.29
N TYR A 114 -1.63 -5.44 10.22
CA TYR A 114 -2.52 -5.58 11.39
C TYR A 114 -2.42 -6.99 12.05
N TYR A 115 -1.26 -7.64 11.94
CA TYR A 115 -1.04 -9.06 12.16
C TYR A 115 0.32 -9.32 12.83
N ASN A 116 0.65 -8.62 13.92
CA ASN A 116 1.71 -9.08 14.84
C ASN A 116 1.52 -10.57 15.23
N ASN A 117 0.27 -11.04 15.28
CA ASN A 117 -0.07 -12.45 15.46
C ASN A 117 0.36 -13.38 14.31
N MET A 118 0.51 -12.90 13.06
CA MET A 118 0.99 -13.71 11.94
C MET A 118 2.47 -14.02 12.03
N LEU A 119 3.32 -13.11 12.54
CA LEU A 119 4.74 -13.40 12.73
C LEU A 119 4.93 -14.55 13.72
N ILE A 120 4.26 -14.47 14.88
CA ILE A 120 4.25 -15.55 15.87
C ILE A 120 3.80 -16.88 15.25
N THR A 121 2.83 -16.84 14.33
CA THR A 121 2.32 -18.02 13.62
C THR A 121 3.28 -18.53 12.53
N LEU A 122 3.97 -17.64 11.80
CA LEU A 122 5.05 -17.98 10.84
C LEU A 122 6.20 -18.71 11.53
N PHE A 123 6.46 -18.35 12.78
CA PHE A 123 7.50 -18.99 13.58
C PHE A 123 7.03 -20.30 14.23
N ASN A 124 5.73 -20.44 14.55
CA ASN A 124 5.16 -21.56 15.33
C ASN A 124 4.18 -22.48 14.58
N GLY A 125 4.20 -22.49 13.24
CA GLY A 125 3.38 -23.37 12.40
C GLY A 125 2.13 -22.67 11.85
N VAL A 126 1.94 -22.73 10.52
CA VAL A 126 0.98 -21.88 9.82
C VAL A 126 -0.22 -22.64 9.26
N THR A 127 -1.42 -22.10 9.45
CA THR A 127 -2.63 -22.55 8.74
C THR A 127 -2.73 -21.89 7.35
N PRO A 128 -3.00 -22.64 6.26
CA PRO A 128 -3.06 -22.11 4.89
C PRO A 128 -4.00 -20.92 4.67
N ALA A 129 -5.10 -20.85 5.43
CA ALA A 129 -6.08 -19.77 5.33
C ALA A 129 -5.50 -18.39 5.73
N ARG A 130 -4.56 -18.35 6.68
CA ARG A 130 -3.95 -17.10 7.15
C ARG A 130 -2.84 -16.61 6.22
N LEU A 131 -2.10 -17.52 5.58
CA LEU A 131 -1.04 -17.19 4.61
C LEU A 131 -1.53 -16.37 3.41
N LYS A 132 -2.81 -16.52 3.03
CA LYS A 132 -3.38 -15.75 1.91
C LYS A 132 -3.31 -14.24 2.15
N HIS A 133 -3.34 -13.79 3.41
CA HIS A 133 -3.20 -12.38 3.78
C HIS A 133 -1.75 -11.87 3.65
N CYS A 134 -0.76 -12.77 3.67
CA CYS A 134 0.65 -12.45 3.42
C CYS A 134 0.98 -12.29 1.94
N SER A 135 0.09 -12.69 1.03
CA SER A 135 0.39 -12.73 -0.42
C SER A 135 0.91 -11.41 -0.98
N ARG A 136 0.42 -10.27 -0.45
CA ARG A 136 0.95 -8.94 -0.81
C ARG A 136 2.41 -8.75 -0.42
N PHE A 137 2.76 -9.10 0.81
CA PHE A 137 4.12 -8.94 1.32
C PHE A 137 5.07 -9.97 0.73
N TYR A 138 4.59 -11.19 0.50
CA TYR A 138 5.33 -12.22 -0.21
C TYR A 138 5.67 -11.78 -1.64
N ALA A 139 4.70 -11.20 -2.37
CA ALA A 139 4.95 -10.57 -3.65
C ALA A 139 5.88 -9.35 -3.55
N ALA A 140 5.83 -8.58 -2.47
CA ALA A 140 6.72 -7.44 -2.27
C ALA A 140 8.19 -7.89 -2.11
N MET A 141 8.43 -8.93 -1.30
CA MET A 141 9.76 -9.55 -1.17
C MET A 141 10.27 -10.06 -2.51
N MET A 142 9.40 -10.68 -3.30
CA MET A 142 9.75 -11.17 -4.65
C MET A 142 10.22 -10.04 -5.57
N ILE A 143 9.49 -8.91 -5.61
CA ILE A 143 9.89 -7.73 -6.39
C ILE A 143 11.20 -7.13 -5.87
N LEU A 144 11.42 -7.11 -4.56
CA LEU A 144 12.68 -6.63 -3.98
C LEU A 144 13.85 -7.52 -4.37
N ARG A 145 13.69 -8.84 -4.40
CA ARG A 145 14.75 -9.75 -4.86
C ARG A 145 15.09 -9.56 -6.33
N LEU A 146 14.09 -9.35 -7.18
CA LEU A 146 14.33 -8.96 -8.56
C LEU A 146 15.11 -7.65 -8.65
N PHE A 147 14.70 -6.64 -7.89
CA PHE A 147 15.22 -5.28 -7.98
C PHE A 147 16.60 -5.10 -7.32
N GLN A 148 16.71 -5.41 -6.04
CA GLN A 148 17.89 -5.16 -5.20
C GLN A 148 19.00 -6.18 -5.48
N ASP A 149 18.65 -7.46 -5.55
CA ASP A 149 19.63 -8.54 -5.75
C ASP A 149 19.90 -8.82 -7.22
N LYS A 150 19.22 -8.11 -8.14
CA LYS A 150 19.29 -8.32 -9.59
C LYS A 150 19.08 -9.79 -9.97
N MET A 151 18.23 -10.48 -9.21
CA MET A 151 17.93 -11.90 -9.43
C MET A 151 17.31 -12.10 -10.81
N LYS A 152 17.73 -13.15 -11.52
CA LYS A 152 17.07 -13.52 -12.78
C LYS A 152 15.62 -13.90 -12.51
N ASP A 153 14.74 -13.54 -13.42
CA ASP A 153 13.31 -13.81 -13.33
C ASP A 153 12.98 -15.29 -13.12
N VAL A 154 13.66 -16.20 -13.82
CA VAL A 154 13.47 -17.65 -13.69
C VAL A 154 13.85 -18.11 -12.28
N GLN A 155 14.99 -17.65 -11.77
CA GLN A 155 15.43 -17.97 -10.41
C GLN A 155 14.47 -17.44 -9.36
N CYS A 156 13.92 -16.24 -9.58
CA CYS A 156 12.96 -15.65 -8.67
C CYS A 156 11.62 -16.39 -8.68
N ALA A 157 11.11 -16.71 -9.87
CA ALA A 157 9.89 -17.51 -10.06
C ALA A 157 10.01 -18.89 -9.38
N GLU A 158 11.13 -19.57 -9.58
CA GLU A 158 11.42 -20.87 -8.94
C GLU A 158 11.53 -20.74 -7.41
N MET A 159 12.29 -19.77 -6.92
CA MET A 159 12.50 -19.57 -5.48
C MET A 159 11.18 -19.27 -4.75
N PHE A 160 10.29 -18.49 -5.37
CA PHE A 160 9.00 -18.13 -4.79
C PHE A 160 7.87 -19.11 -5.14
N ASP A 161 8.13 -20.17 -5.93
CA ASP A 161 7.11 -21.10 -6.41
C ASP A 161 5.92 -20.38 -7.10
N VAL A 162 6.26 -19.46 -8.01
CA VAL A 162 5.30 -18.61 -8.74
C VAL A 162 5.53 -18.76 -10.24
N GLN A 163 4.44 -18.86 -11.00
CA GLN A 163 4.52 -18.85 -12.47
C GLN A 163 5.11 -17.52 -12.96
N LYS A 164 5.99 -17.60 -13.97
CA LYS A 164 6.68 -16.44 -14.53
C LYS A 164 5.73 -15.36 -15.06
N GLU A 165 4.59 -15.78 -15.60
CA GLU A 165 3.52 -14.90 -16.09
C GLU A 165 2.89 -14.10 -14.95
N VAL A 166 2.64 -14.74 -13.81
CA VAL A 166 2.14 -14.08 -12.60
C VAL A 166 3.15 -13.08 -12.08
N LEU A 167 4.44 -13.44 -12.02
CA LEU A 167 5.53 -12.53 -11.65
C LEU A 167 5.56 -11.30 -12.56
N ARG A 168 5.44 -11.52 -13.88
CA ARG A 168 5.41 -10.45 -14.88
C ARG A 168 4.22 -9.51 -14.69
N ASP A 169 3.03 -10.06 -14.43
CA ASP A 169 1.82 -9.28 -14.21
C ASP A 169 1.89 -8.48 -12.90
N ILE A 170 2.51 -9.02 -11.86
CA ILE A 170 2.82 -8.27 -10.63
C ILE A 170 3.75 -7.10 -10.96
N CYS A 171 4.87 -7.33 -11.66
CA CYS A 171 5.80 -6.27 -12.06
C CYS A 171 5.12 -5.16 -12.88
N LYS A 172 4.27 -5.53 -13.85
CA LYS A 172 3.52 -4.57 -14.67
C LYS A 172 2.57 -3.73 -13.83
N ASN A 173 1.81 -4.35 -12.94
CA ASN A 173 0.90 -3.64 -12.04
C ASN A 173 1.65 -2.69 -11.10
N VAL A 174 2.76 -3.16 -10.50
CA VAL A 174 3.60 -2.32 -9.63
C VAL A 174 4.14 -1.13 -10.42
N CYS A 175 4.64 -1.33 -11.64
CA CYS A 175 5.10 -0.25 -12.51
C CYS A 175 4.00 0.80 -12.80
N LEU A 176 2.77 0.34 -13.10
CA LEU A 176 1.63 1.23 -13.33
C LEU A 176 1.26 2.05 -12.08
N GLU A 177 1.21 1.43 -10.90
CA GLU A 177 0.89 2.13 -9.66
C GLU A 177 2.02 3.08 -9.23
N LEU A 178 3.29 2.71 -9.45
CA LEU A 178 4.43 3.61 -9.22
C LEU A 178 4.37 4.85 -10.11
N LYS A 179 3.95 4.72 -11.37
CA LYS A 179 3.72 5.89 -12.26
C LYS A 179 2.65 6.82 -11.70
N ARG A 180 1.58 6.26 -11.12
CA ARG A 180 0.53 7.06 -10.48
C ARG A 180 1.05 7.74 -9.21
N LEU A 181 1.76 7.01 -8.36
CA LEU A 181 2.39 7.57 -7.16
C LEU A 181 3.40 8.67 -7.50
N LYS A 182 4.25 8.48 -8.52
CA LYS A 182 5.22 9.50 -8.96
C LYS A 182 4.53 10.78 -9.39
N LYS A 183 3.42 10.68 -10.14
CA LYS A 183 2.60 11.84 -10.52
C LYS A 183 1.97 12.50 -9.29
N ALA A 184 1.38 11.72 -8.39
CA ALA A 184 0.80 12.22 -7.13
C ALA A 184 1.85 12.94 -6.24
N ALA A 185 3.05 12.36 -6.08
CA ALA A 185 4.15 12.96 -5.32
C ALA A 185 4.78 14.19 -6.01
N ALA A 186 4.61 14.34 -7.33
CA ALA A 186 4.99 15.58 -8.01
C ALA A 186 4.03 16.72 -7.64
N TYR A 187 2.74 16.42 -7.47
CA TYR A 187 1.74 17.39 -6.97
C TYR A 187 1.94 17.71 -5.48
N LEU A 188 2.24 16.71 -4.65
CA LEU A 188 2.54 16.88 -3.21
C LEU A 188 4.02 17.24 -3.00
N GLN A 189 4.42 18.47 -3.33
CA GLN A 189 5.83 18.90 -3.44
C GLN A 189 6.77 18.52 -2.27
N GLU A 190 6.21 18.19 -1.10
CA GLU A 190 6.88 17.87 0.17
C GLU A 190 7.51 16.47 0.25
N MET A 191 7.23 15.55 -0.68
CA MET A 191 7.73 14.15 -0.59
C MET A 191 9.04 13.90 -1.35
N ALA A 192 10.02 14.79 -1.22
CA ALA A 192 11.29 14.72 -1.97
C ALA A 192 12.03 13.39 -1.81
N ALA A 193 12.04 12.81 -0.60
CA ALA A 193 12.70 11.54 -0.32
C ALA A 193 12.02 10.34 -1.01
N LEU A 194 10.70 10.36 -1.18
CA LEU A 194 9.95 9.30 -1.87
C LEU A 194 10.24 9.29 -3.39
N ARG A 195 10.54 10.46 -3.97
CA ARG A 195 10.75 10.60 -5.42
C ARG A 195 11.91 9.77 -5.94
N LYS A 196 13.01 9.66 -5.18
CA LYS A 196 14.20 8.92 -5.60
C LYS A 196 13.96 7.40 -5.63
N PRO A 197 13.54 6.73 -4.52
CA PRO A 197 13.18 5.32 -4.52
C PRO A 197 12.14 4.95 -5.58
N VAL A 198 11.10 5.76 -5.74
CA VAL A 198 10.07 5.55 -6.78
C VAL A 198 10.67 5.62 -8.18
N SER A 199 11.58 6.56 -8.44
CA SER A 199 12.20 6.72 -9.76
C SER A 199 13.16 5.58 -10.09
N ASP A 200 13.98 5.16 -9.13
CA ASP A 200 14.96 4.08 -9.31
C ASP A 200 14.25 2.75 -9.59
N LEU A 201 13.22 2.43 -8.79
CA LEU A 201 12.42 1.22 -8.97
C LEU A 201 11.64 1.25 -10.29
N LEU A 202 11.06 2.40 -10.66
CA LEU A 202 10.33 2.56 -11.91
C LEU A 202 11.24 2.31 -13.12
N GLY A 203 12.44 2.90 -13.13
CA GLY A 203 13.40 2.72 -14.21
C GLY A 203 13.82 1.25 -14.39
N PHE A 204 14.03 0.53 -13.28
CA PHE A 204 14.30 -0.91 -13.32
C PHE A 204 13.11 -1.70 -13.89
N LEU A 205 11.90 -1.52 -13.35
CA LEU A 205 10.74 -2.30 -13.77
C LEU A 205 10.33 -2.03 -15.22
N GLU A 206 10.49 -0.81 -15.71
CA GLU A 206 10.27 -0.48 -17.12
C GLU A 206 11.24 -1.23 -18.04
N LYS A 207 12.53 -1.26 -17.68
CA LYS A 207 13.53 -2.05 -18.41
C LYS A 207 13.17 -3.53 -18.37
N TYR A 208 12.90 -4.07 -17.18
CA TYR A 208 12.50 -5.46 -16.98
C TYR A 208 11.29 -5.85 -17.83
N SER A 209 10.30 -4.97 -17.95
CA SER A 209 9.10 -5.23 -18.75
C SER A 209 9.31 -5.18 -20.27
N LYS A 210 10.41 -4.58 -20.74
CA LYS A 210 10.75 -4.46 -22.18
C LYS A 210 11.64 -5.60 -22.66
N ASP A 211 12.47 -6.18 -21.77
CA ASP A 211 13.40 -7.27 -22.08
C ASP A 211 12.69 -8.65 -22.19
N PHE A 212 11.35 -8.67 -22.34
CA PHE A 212 10.50 -9.86 -22.20
C PHE A 212 9.29 -9.95 -23.12
#